data_AF-A0A6V7HZ46-F1
#
_entry.id   AF-A0A6V7HZ46-F1
#
_cell.length_a   1.000
_cell.length_b   1.000
_cell.length_c   1.000
_cell.angle_alpha   90.00
_cell.angle_beta   90.00
_cell.angle_gamma   90.00
#
_symmetry.space_group_name_H-M   'P 1'
#
loop_
_entity.id
_entity.type
_entity.pdbx_description
1 polymer ?
#
loop_
_entity_poly.entity_id
_entity_poly.type
_entity_poly.pdbx_seq_one_letter_code
_entity_poly.pdbx_strand_id
1 'polypeptide(L)'
;MDLTSNTDNEGVYNGRWDAMEHMISSEQQDLPIPMDNTKNSESEGQQEHIDFILVYMDNGNLTHAQKREEFENELRDQGLQLEYEQNNQLVFIKIYAPK
;
A
#
# COMPACT_ATOMS: atom_id res chain seq x y z
N MET A 1 -53.17 13.43 7.37
CA MET A 1 -52.93 12.15 6.67
C MET A 1 -51.50 11.79 6.95
N ASP A 2 -51.29 10.77 7.78
CA ASP A 2 -50.03 10.03 7.88
C ASP A 2 -50.15 8.80 6.98
N LEU A 3 -49.03 8.42 6.35
CA LEU A 3 -48.70 7.06 5.92
C LEU A 3 -47.22 7.05 5.50
N THR A 4 -46.38 6.47 6.36
CA THR A 4 -45.04 6.00 6.05
C THR A 4 -45.13 4.75 5.17
N SER A 5 -44.23 4.64 4.18
CA SER A 5 -43.89 3.34 3.58
C SER A 5 -42.45 3.39 3.05
N ASN A 6 -41.59 2.63 3.73
CA ASN A 6 -40.33 2.09 3.23
C ASN A 6 -40.52 1.39 1.88
N THR A 7 -39.52 1.50 1.02
CA THR A 7 -39.00 0.36 0.24
C THR A 7 -37.53 0.59 -0.06
N ASP A 8 -36.70 -0.24 0.55
CA ASP A 8 -35.33 -0.54 0.17
C ASP A 8 -35.28 -1.07 -1.26
N ASN A 9 -34.20 -0.77 -2.01
CA ASN A 9 -33.64 -1.78 -2.90
C ASN A 9 -32.16 -1.51 -3.21
N GLU A 10 -31.35 -2.37 -2.64
CA GLU A 10 -29.91 -2.48 -2.80
C GLU A 10 -29.50 -2.98 -4.19
N GLY A 11 -28.25 -2.68 -4.56
CA GLY A 11 -27.34 -3.73 -5.04
C GLY A 11 -27.37 -4.07 -6.54
N VAL A 12 -26.62 -3.33 -7.36
CA VAL A 12 -26.16 -3.86 -8.66
C VAL A 12 -24.77 -3.33 -9.05
N TYR A 13 -23.75 -3.44 -8.20
CA TYR A 13 -22.34 -3.35 -8.67
C TYR A 13 -21.36 -4.20 -7.81
N ASN A 14 -21.79 -5.34 -7.26
CA ASN A 14 -20.90 -6.31 -6.61
C ASN A 14 -20.95 -7.64 -7.37
N GLY A 15 -19.95 -7.91 -8.20
CA GLY A 15 -19.87 -9.19 -8.90
C GLY A 15 -18.71 -9.31 -9.89
N ARG A 16 -18.02 -8.19 -10.18
CA ARG A 16 -16.83 -8.20 -11.03
C ARG A 16 -15.52 -8.16 -10.25
N TRP A 17 -15.54 -7.73 -8.98
CA TRP A 17 -14.37 -7.73 -8.11
C TRP A 17 -14.17 -9.08 -7.39
N ASP A 18 -15.25 -9.71 -6.94
CA ASP A 18 -15.19 -11.02 -6.25
C ASP A 18 -14.56 -12.12 -7.14
N ALA A 19 -14.81 -12.08 -8.45
CA ALA A 19 -14.23 -13.06 -9.37
C ALA A 19 -12.73 -12.87 -9.61
N MET A 20 -12.21 -11.65 -9.46
CA MET A 20 -10.78 -11.36 -9.59
C MET A 20 -10.02 -11.73 -8.30
N GLU A 21 -10.66 -11.50 -7.15
CA GLU A 21 -10.10 -11.82 -5.82
C GLU A 21 -9.85 -13.33 -5.64
N HIS A 22 -10.73 -14.18 -6.20
CA HIS A 22 -10.54 -15.63 -6.17
C HIS A 22 -9.54 -16.18 -7.21
N MET A 23 -9.30 -15.49 -8.33
CA MET A 23 -8.31 -15.95 -9.32
C MET A 23 -6.87 -15.67 -8.88
N ILE A 24 -6.60 -14.55 -8.21
CA ILE A 24 -5.23 -14.20 -7.76
C ILE A 24 -4.74 -15.16 -6.66
N SER A 25 -5.67 -15.74 -5.88
CA SER A 25 -5.34 -16.62 -4.75
C SER A 25 -4.75 -17.98 -5.17
N SER A 26 -4.87 -18.38 -6.43
CA SER A 26 -4.42 -19.70 -6.91
C SER A 26 -3.00 -19.73 -7.49
N GLU A 27 -2.37 -18.58 -7.75
CA GLU A 27 -1.07 -18.51 -8.45
C GLU A 27 0.12 -18.17 -7.52
N GLN A 28 -0.10 -18.03 -6.21
CA GLN A 28 0.94 -17.61 -5.25
C GLN A 28 1.68 -18.73 -4.51
N GLN A 29 1.47 -20.01 -4.84
CA GLN A 29 2.05 -21.12 -4.07
C GLN A 29 3.46 -21.59 -4.49
N ASP A 30 4.11 -21.00 -5.49
CA ASP A 30 5.45 -21.43 -5.93
C ASP A 30 6.42 -20.26 -6.20
N LEU A 31 6.50 -19.29 -5.27
CA LEU A 31 7.65 -18.39 -5.25
C LEU A 31 8.74 -18.99 -4.34
N PRO A 32 9.93 -19.35 -4.87
CA PRO A 32 11.02 -19.80 -4.03
C PRO A 32 11.42 -18.69 -3.07
N ILE A 33 11.43 -19.01 -1.78
CA ILE A 33 11.95 -18.16 -0.72
C ILE A 33 13.42 -17.84 -1.08
N PRO A 34 13.85 -16.57 -1.13
CA PRO A 34 15.26 -16.24 -1.31
C PRO A 34 16.03 -16.83 -0.12
N MET A 35 16.86 -17.84 -0.37
CA MET A 35 17.83 -18.30 0.62
C MET A 35 18.90 -17.21 0.77
N ASP A 36 18.93 -16.55 1.92
CA ASP A 36 20.04 -15.68 2.34
C ASP A 36 21.35 -16.48 2.31
N ASN A 37 22.20 -16.18 1.33
CA ASN A 37 23.51 -16.81 1.24
C ASN A 37 24.53 -15.89 0.60
N THR A 38 24.91 -14.79 1.27
CA THR A 38 26.28 -14.25 1.12
C THR A 38 26.73 -13.50 2.38
N LYS A 39 27.48 -14.19 3.24
CA LYS A 39 28.54 -13.54 4.01
C LYS A 39 29.66 -13.21 3.02
N ASN A 40 29.92 -11.93 2.78
CA ASN A 40 31.26 -11.43 2.52
C ASN A 40 31.35 -9.96 2.92
N SER A 41 32.43 -9.69 3.65
CA SER A 41 32.79 -8.43 4.29
C SER A 41 33.10 -7.31 3.31
N GLU A 42 32.92 -6.07 3.79
CA GLU A 42 33.79 -4.88 3.65
C GLU A 42 33.03 -3.60 3.27
N SER A 43 32.72 -2.81 4.31
CA SER A 43 32.60 -1.35 4.31
C SER A 43 31.71 -0.71 3.24
N GLU A 44 30.41 -0.94 3.32
CA GLU A 44 29.42 -0.05 2.71
C GLU A 44 28.59 0.55 3.85
N GLY A 45 28.48 1.89 3.85
CA GLY A 45 27.81 2.64 4.92
C GLY A 45 26.46 2.01 5.26
N GLN A 46 26.11 1.98 6.55
CA GLN A 46 24.88 1.36 7.07
C GLN A 46 23.69 1.70 6.16
N GLN A 47 23.39 0.80 5.23
CA GLN A 47 22.25 0.96 4.36
C GLN A 47 21.06 0.69 5.26
N GLU A 48 20.29 1.72 5.57
CA GLU A 48 19.13 1.59 6.44
C GLU A 48 18.22 0.51 5.83
N HIS A 49 17.88 -0.49 6.63
CA HIS A 49 17.06 -1.60 6.19
C HIS A 49 15.64 -1.08 5.95
N ILE A 50 15.17 -1.15 4.70
CA ILE A 50 13.81 -0.76 4.35
C ILE A 50 12.86 -1.82 4.88
N ASP A 51 11.96 -1.45 5.77
CA ASP A 51 10.98 -2.38 6.35
C ASP A 51 9.75 -2.52 5.45
N PHE A 52 9.29 -1.42 4.86
CA PHE A 52 8.16 -1.41 3.95
C PHE A 52 8.36 -0.46 2.78
N ILE A 53 7.71 -0.75 1.67
CA ILE A 53 7.61 0.15 0.51
C ILE A 53 6.14 0.35 0.20
N LEU A 54 5.70 1.61 0.23
CA LEU A 54 4.40 2.01 -0.31
C LEU A 54 4.58 2.52 -1.74
N VAL A 55 3.63 2.22 -2.61
CA VAL A 55 3.63 2.68 -3.99
C VAL A 55 2.27 3.23 -4.33
N TYR A 56 2.25 4.42 -4.93
CA TYR A 56 1.02 5.00 -5.47
C TYR A 56 1.29 5.70 -6.81
N MET A 57 0.21 5.88 -7.58
CA MET A 57 0.23 6.72 -8.78
C MET A 57 -0.26 8.12 -8.45
N ASP A 58 0.53 9.14 -8.76
CA ASP A 58 0.09 10.52 -8.71
C ASP A 58 -0.68 10.87 -9.99
N ASN A 59 -2.01 10.84 -9.85
CA ASN A 59 -2.96 11.12 -10.93
C ASN A 59 -3.58 12.52 -10.83
N GLY A 60 -3.05 13.39 -9.96
CA GLY A 60 -3.57 14.75 -9.75
C GLY A 60 -4.93 14.82 -9.04
N ASN A 61 -5.43 13.71 -8.48
CA ASN A 61 -6.67 13.72 -7.69
C ASN A 61 -6.42 14.33 -6.31
N LEU A 62 -6.95 15.55 -6.11
CA LEU A 62 -6.76 16.31 -4.87
C LEU A 62 -7.27 15.59 -3.62
N THR A 63 -8.39 14.87 -3.70
CA THR A 63 -8.95 14.14 -2.56
C THR A 63 -8.05 12.98 -2.14
N HIS A 64 -7.44 12.28 -3.10
CA HIS A 64 -6.49 11.22 -2.79
C HIS A 64 -5.16 11.78 -2.26
N ALA A 65 -4.74 12.96 -2.74
CA ALA A 65 -3.56 13.65 -2.23
C ALA A 65 -3.73 14.05 -0.75
N GLN A 66 -4.88 14.62 -0.39
CA GLN A 66 -5.18 15.00 1.01
C GLN A 66 -5.18 13.81 1.96
N LYS A 67 -5.92 12.74 1.62
CA LYS A 67 -5.96 11.52 2.46
C LYS A 67 -4.60 10.86 2.61
N ARG A 68 -3.78 10.92 1.57
CA ARG A 68 -2.42 10.40 1.57
C ARG A 68 -1.53 11.22 2.49
N GLU A 69 -1.61 12.55 2.42
CA GLU A 69 -0.87 13.44 3.32
C GLU A 69 -1.24 13.18 4.79
N GLU A 70 -2.54 13.03 5.09
CA GLU A 70 -3.03 12.65 6.42
C GLU A 70 -2.40 11.32 6.89
N PHE A 71 -2.46 10.28 6.06
CA PHE A 71 -1.90 8.98 6.38
C PHE A 71 -0.37 9.01 6.57
N GLU A 72 0.35 9.72 5.71
CA GLU A 72 1.81 9.87 5.82
C GLU A 72 2.20 10.63 7.10
N ASN A 73 1.40 11.62 7.51
CA ASN A 73 1.60 12.31 8.79
C ASN A 73 1.36 11.36 9.97
N GLU A 74 0.32 10.53 9.94
CA GLU A 74 0.08 9.52 10.98
C GLU A 74 1.23 8.51 11.11
N LEU A 75 1.88 8.14 10.00
CA LEU A 75 3.06 7.28 10.02
C LEU A 75 4.25 7.97 10.71
N ARG A 76 4.49 9.25 10.40
CA ARG A 76 5.55 10.05 11.06
C ARG A 76 5.27 10.24 12.54
N ASP A 77 4.02 10.47 12.92
CA ASP A 77 3.59 10.63 14.31
C ASP A 77 3.82 9.36 15.14
N GLN A 78 3.78 8.18 14.49
CA GLN A 78 4.16 6.90 15.10
C GLN A 78 5.69 6.67 15.18
N GLY A 79 6.48 7.62 14.69
CA GLY A 79 7.95 7.57 14.72
C GLY A 79 8.58 6.82 13.54
N LEU A 80 7.80 6.51 12.49
CA LEU A 80 8.35 5.92 11.27
C LEU A 80 9.04 6.98 10.43
N GLN A 81 10.16 6.60 9.82
CA GLN A 81 10.88 7.46 8.89
C GLN A 81 10.45 7.14 7.46
N LEU A 82 10.21 8.16 6.64
CA LEU A 82 9.76 8.00 5.26
C LEU A 82 10.72 8.70 4.31
N GLU A 83 11.15 7.98 3.28
CA GLU A 83 11.95 8.50 2.16
C GLU A 83 11.15 8.35 0.86
N TYR A 84 11.16 9.40 0.04
CA TYR A 84 10.35 9.48 -1.17
C TYR A 84 11.22 9.35 -2.41
N GLU A 85 10.80 8.49 -3.33
CA GLU A 85 11.42 8.33 -4.64
C GLU A 85 10.33 8.40 -5.71
N GLN A 86 10.39 9.42 -6.57
CA GLN A 86 9.43 9.60 -7.64
C GLN A 86 10.01 9.20 -8.99
N ASN A 87 9.30 8.33 -9.69
CA ASN A 87 9.59 7.96 -11.07
C ASN A 87 8.36 8.22 -11.95
N ASN A 88 8.38 9.34 -12.67
CA ASN A 88 7.26 9.83 -13.46
C ASN A 88 5.99 10.00 -12.61
N GLN A 89 4.97 9.17 -12.87
CA GLN A 89 3.70 9.16 -12.17
C GLN A 89 3.69 8.21 -10.96
N LEU A 90 4.68 7.33 -10.82
CA LEU A 90 4.78 6.43 -9.68
C LEU A 90 5.63 7.08 -8.59
N VAL A 91 5.13 7.04 -7.36
CA VAL A 91 5.88 7.47 -6.19
C VAL A 91 6.02 6.28 -5.27
N PHE A 92 7.26 6.05 -4.85
CA PHE A 92 7.66 5.04 -3.89
C PHE A 92 7.98 5.75 -2.58
N ILE A 93 7.42 5.25 -1.49
CA ILE A 93 7.76 5.69 -0.14
C ILE A 93 8.41 4.52 0.57
N LYS A 94 9.71 4.64 0.85
CA LYS A 94 10.46 3.69 1.66
C LYS A 94 10.21 4.06 3.12
N ILE A 95 9.84 3.07 3.93
CA ILE A 95 9.53 3.25 5.34
C ILE A 95 10.54 2.48 6.17
N TYR A 96 11.09 3.16 7.17
CA TYR A 96 12.06 2.62 8.12
C TYR A 96 11.51 2.73 9.54
N ALA A 97 11.48 1.59 10.24
CA ALA A 97 11.14 1.53 11.65
C ALA A 97 12.37 1.86 12.51
N PRO A 98 12.18 2.58 13.63
CA PRO A 98 13.26 2.81 14.58
C PRO A 98 13.72 1.49 15.22
N LYS A 99 15.01 1.41 15.56
CA LYS A 99 15.63 0.25 16.23
C LYS A 99 15.21 0.10 17.69
#